data_AF-A0A3M5LU10-F1
#
_entry.id   AF-A0A3M5LU10-F1
#
_cell.length_a   1.000
_cell.length_b   1.000
_cell.length_c   1.000
_cell.angle_alpha   90.00
_cell.angle_beta   90.00
_cell.angle_gamma   90.00
#
_symmetry.space_group_name_H-M   'P 1'
#
loop_
_entity.id
_entity.type
_entity.pdbx_description
1 polymer ?
#
loop_
_entity_poly.entity_id
_entity_poly.type
_entity_poly.pdbx_seq_one_letter_code
_entity_poly.pdbx_strand_id
1 'polypeptide(L)'
;HVGNERHDTVEANALSEFKVEEHRITHLDRKTEARADDHLTVGATRHVKIGTAQFVEAGQEIHYHAGDKVVIEAGVELTAKAGGSFVKIDAGGVTI
;
A
#
# COMPACT_ATOMS: atom_id res chain seq x y z
N HIS A 1 23.66 -20.51 1.26
CA HIS A 1 22.97 -20.55 -0.05
C HIS A 1 21.87 -21.59 0.04
N VAL A 2 20.65 -21.23 -0.38
CA VAL A 2 19.53 -22.17 -0.54
C VAL A 2 19.40 -22.41 -2.04
N GLY A 3 19.54 -23.67 -2.48
CA GLY A 3 19.58 -23.99 -3.92
C GLY A 3 18.21 -24.02 -4.59
N ASN A 4 17.16 -24.42 -3.86
CA ASN A 4 15.79 -24.53 -4.37
C ASN A 4 14.83 -23.77 -3.45
N GLU A 5 14.56 -24.31 -2.26
CA GLU A 5 13.46 -23.84 -1.40
C GLU A 5 13.88 -23.74 0.07
N ARG A 6 13.29 -22.78 0.77
CA ARG A 6 13.35 -22.67 2.23
C ARG A 6 11.92 -22.51 2.72
N HIS A 7 11.54 -23.33 3.70
CA HIS A 7 10.29 -23.21 4.43
C HIS A 7 10.62 -22.99 5.89
N ASP A 8 10.02 -21.97 6.50
CA ASP A 8 10.11 -21.72 7.93
C ASP A 8 8.68 -21.77 8.51
N THR A 9 8.49 -22.56 9.56
CA THR A 9 7.26 -22.56 10.35
C THR A 9 7.63 -22.18 11.77
N VAL A 10 6.93 -21.19 12.33
CA VAL A 10 7.06 -20.77 13.72
C VAL A 10 5.69 -20.91 14.36
N GLU A 11 5.56 -21.77 15.37
CA GLU A 11 4.26 -22.08 16.01
C GLU A 11 3.75 -20.96 16.92
N ALA A 12 4.64 -20.04 17.32
CA ALA A 12 4.34 -18.92 18.19
C ALA A 12 4.92 -17.62 17.60
N ASN A 13 5.76 -16.92 18.35
CA ASN A 13 6.20 -15.57 17.99
C ASN A 13 7.55 -15.58 17.26
N ALA A 14 7.68 -14.71 16.27
CA ALA A 14 8.94 -14.37 15.64
C ALA A 14 9.19 -12.86 15.78
N LEU A 15 10.38 -12.47 16.23
CA LEU A 15 10.84 -11.09 16.29
C LEU A 15 12.15 -10.99 15.50
N SER A 16 12.23 -10.00 14.61
CA SER A 16 13.48 -9.61 13.96
C SER A 16 13.74 -8.14 14.28
N GLU A 17 14.92 -7.85 14.80
CA GLU A 17 15.36 -6.49 15.09
C GLU A 17 16.66 -6.21 14.33
N PHE A 18 16.62 -5.21 13.45
CA PHE A 18 17.79 -4.75 12.70
C PHE A 18 18.17 -3.37 13.23
N LYS A 19 19.38 -3.24 13.79
CA LYS A 19 19.81 -2.00 14.47
C LYS A 19 20.23 -0.88 13.52
N VAL A 20 20.40 -1.18 12.23
CA VAL A 20 20.92 -0.24 11.24
C VAL A 20 20.03 -0.24 10.00
N GLU A 21 20.30 -1.14 9.05
CA GLU A 21 19.60 -1.20 7.78
C GLU A 21 19.15 -2.62 7.50
N GLU A 22 17.94 -2.73 6.97
CA GLU A 22 17.47 -3.92 6.28
C GLU A 22 17.25 -3.55 4.80
N HIS A 23 17.97 -4.22 3.90
CA HIS A 23 17.74 -4.11 2.46
C HIS A 23 17.23 -5.44 1.93
N ARG A 24 16.03 -5.44 1.32
CA ARG A 24 15.39 -6.64 0.78
C ARG A 24 15.03 -6.45 -0.68
N ILE A 25 15.53 -7.35 -1.51
CA ILE A 25 15.20 -7.45 -2.94
C ILE A 25 14.45 -8.77 -3.16
N THR A 26 13.31 -8.71 -3.85
CA THR A 26 12.56 -9.87 -4.31
C THR A 26 12.39 -9.73 -5.82
N HIS A 27 12.87 -10.71 -6.59
CA HIS A 27 12.90 -10.62 -8.06
C HIS A 27 11.55 -10.92 -8.72
N LEU A 28 10.73 -11.73 -8.07
CA LEU A 28 9.41 -12.14 -8.53
C LEU A 28 8.36 -11.69 -7.50
N ASP A 29 7.23 -12.38 -7.46
CA ASP A 29 6.11 -12.05 -6.59
C ASP A 29 6.47 -12.13 -5.10
N ARG A 30 6.02 -11.13 -4.34
CA ARG A 30 5.93 -11.19 -2.88
C ARG A 30 4.46 -11.18 -2.49
N LYS A 31 3.97 -12.29 -1.92
CA LYS A 31 2.60 -12.44 -1.39
C LYS A 31 2.65 -12.44 0.13
N THR A 32 1.72 -11.72 0.76
CA THR A 32 1.62 -11.60 2.22
C THR A 32 0.15 -11.68 2.61
N GLU A 33 -0.17 -12.50 3.60
CA GLU A 33 -1.50 -12.64 4.18
C GLU A 33 -1.38 -12.48 5.70
N ALA A 34 -2.04 -11.47 6.25
CA ALA A 34 -2.25 -11.32 7.68
C ALA A 34 -3.73 -11.63 7.97
N ARG A 35 -3.98 -12.54 8.92
CA ARG A 35 -5.33 -12.98 9.29
C ARG A 35 -5.95 -12.21 10.45
N ALA A 36 -5.19 -11.28 11.01
CA ALA A 36 -5.57 -10.37 12.07
C ALA A 36 -5.06 -8.97 11.68
N ASP A 37 -4.69 -8.14 12.66
CA ASP A 37 -4.26 -6.77 12.40
C ASP A 37 -2.87 -6.70 11.77
N ASP A 38 -2.70 -5.77 10.83
CA ASP A 38 -1.40 -5.36 10.28
C ASP A 38 -1.15 -3.89 10.65
N HIS A 39 0.07 -3.59 11.10
CA HIS A 39 0.45 -2.26 11.57
C HIS A 39 1.81 -1.85 10.97
N LEU A 40 1.86 -0.67 10.38
CA LEU A 40 3.10 -0.06 9.89
C LEU A 40 3.30 1.33 10.51
N THR A 41 4.35 1.48 11.32
CA THR A 41 4.89 2.80 11.70
C THR A 41 6.08 3.13 10.82
N VAL A 42 6.10 4.33 10.25
CA VAL A 42 7.29 4.88 9.60
C VAL A 42 7.64 6.20 10.27
N GLY A 43 8.84 6.28 10.87
CA GLY A 43 9.26 7.46 11.63
C GLY A 43 9.69 8.66 10.78
N ALA A 44 9.98 8.44 9.50
CA ALA A 44 10.36 9.49 8.55
C ALA A 44 9.53 9.35 7.26
N THR A 45 10.13 8.87 6.17
CA THR A 45 9.49 8.84 4.85
C THR A 45 9.13 7.43 4.40
N ARG A 46 7.88 7.24 3.97
CA ARG A 46 7.43 6.08 3.20
C ARG A 46 7.37 6.47 1.73
N HIS A 47 8.23 5.87 0.89
CA HIS A 47 8.14 6.01 -0.57
C HIS A 47 7.66 4.69 -1.18
N VAL A 48 6.56 4.73 -1.91
CA VAL A 48 5.97 3.57 -2.59
C VAL A 48 5.87 3.89 -4.08
N LYS A 49 6.56 3.11 -4.91
CA LYS A 49 6.47 3.19 -6.37
C LYS A 49 5.90 1.90 -6.90
N ILE A 50 4.85 2.01 -7.70
CA ILE A 50 4.11 0.87 -8.27
C ILE A 50 4.15 1.00 -9.79
N GLY A 51 4.45 -0.10 -10.48
CA GLY A 51 4.62 -0.10 -11.93
C GLY A 51 3.30 -0.08 -12.72
N THR A 52 2.26 -0.74 -12.20
CA THR A 52 1.02 -0.97 -12.96
C THR A 52 -0.22 -0.44 -12.23
N ALA A 53 -0.57 -1.00 -11.06
CA ALA A 53 -1.80 -0.65 -10.37
C ALA A 53 -1.72 -0.87 -8.85
N GLN A 54 -2.40 -0.01 -8.10
CA GLN A 54 -2.67 -0.18 -6.67
C GLN A 54 -4.17 -0.37 -6.48
N PHE A 55 -4.56 -1.46 -5.83
CA PHE A 55 -5.94 -1.71 -5.42
C PHE A 55 -6.01 -1.68 -3.90
N VAL A 56 -6.97 -0.94 -3.37
CA VAL A 56 -7.21 -0.81 -1.93
C VAL A 56 -8.68 -1.04 -1.69
N GLU A 57 -9.00 -2.02 -0.84
CA GLU A 57 -10.35 -2.33 -0.40
C GLU A 57 -10.35 -2.37 1.13
N ALA A 58 -11.36 -1.77 1.74
CA ALA A 58 -11.59 -1.84 3.17
C ALA A 58 -13.08 -2.10 3.41
N GLY A 59 -13.39 -2.92 4.41
CA GLY A 59 -14.78 -3.26 4.73
C GLY A 59 -15.58 -2.11 5.35
N GLN A 60 -14.91 -1.10 5.91
CA GLN A 60 -15.57 0.02 6.61
C GLN A 60 -15.01 1.38 6.18
N GLU A 61 -13.71 1.59 6.33
CA GLU A 61 -13.12 2.91 6.14
C GLU A 61 -11.73 2.86 5.52
N ILE A 62 -11.45 3.81 4.61
CA ILE A 62 -10.10 4.19 4.20
C ILE A 62 -9.93 5.64 4.65
N HIS A 63 -8.99 5.88 5.57
CA HIS A 63 -8.72 7.22 6.11
C HIS A 63 -7.34 7.71 5.70
N TYR A 64 -7.28 8.87 5.04
CA TYR A 64 -6.05 9.59 4.78
C TYR A 64 -6.04 10.89 5.57
N HIS A 65 -5.08 11.01 6.48
CA HIS A 65 -4.82 12.25 7.20
C HIS A 65 -3.44 12.78 6.81
N ALA A 66 -3.37 14.06 6.48
CA ALA A 66 -2.13 14.80 6.34
C ALA A 66 -2.25 16.12 7.09
N GLY A 67 -1.23 16.48 7.87
CA GLY A 67 -1.23 17.73 8.63
C GLY A 67 -1.30 18.97 7.75
N ASP A 68 -0.56 18.96 6.64
CA ASP A 68 -0.47 20.13 5.74
C ASP A 68 -1.13 19.91 4.38
N LYS A 69 -0.80 18.81 3.66
CA LYS A 69 -1.19 18.65 2.26
C LYS A 69 -1.41 17.19 1.85
N VAL A 70 -2.48 16.96 1.10
CA VAL A 70 -2.67 15.79 0.26
C VAL A 70 -2.57 16.21 -1.20
N VAL A 71 -1.80 15.46 -2.00
CA VAL A 71 -1.72 15.61 -3.46
C VAL A 71 -2.14 14.30 -4.09
N ILE A 72 -3.12 14.35 -4.99
CA ILE A 72 -3.54 13.23 -5.81
C ILE A 72 -3.44 13.69 -7.27
N GLU A 73 -2.60 13.03 -8.04
CA GLU A 73 -2.36 13.32 -9.44
C GLU A 73 -2.85 12.16 -10.30
N ALA A 74 -3.60 12.48 -11.34
CA ALA A 74 -4.00 11.54 -12.36
C ALA A 74 -3.68 12.13 -13.74
N GLY A 75 -3.12 11.32 -14.64
CA GLY A 75 -2.72 11.79 -15.97
C GLY A 75 -3.91 12.05 -16.90
N VAL A 76 -4.95 11.23 -16.81
CA VAL A 76 -6.12 11.29 -17.72
C VAL A 76 -7.39 11.63 -16.96
N GLU A 77 -7.67 10.92 -15.88
CA GLU A 77 -8.93 11.05 -15.15
C GLU A 77 -8.73 10.72 -13.66
N LEU A 78 -9.33 11.54 -12.80
CA LEU A 78 -9.58 11.21 -11.40
C LEU A 78 -11.09 11.10 -11.20
N THR A 79 -11.57 9.98 -10.67
CA THR A 79 -12.98 9.76 -10.40
C THR A 79 -13.21 9.25 -8.98
N ALA A 80 -14.09 9.91 -8.23
CA ALA A 80 -14.60 9.49 -6.94
C ALA A 80 -16.09 9.19 -7.06
N LYS A 81 -16.57 8.06 -6.52
CA LYS A 81 -17.98 7.65 -6.59
C LYS A 81 -18.50 7.24 -5.21
N ALA A 82 -19.75 7.60 -4.91
CA ALA A 82 -20.43 7.19 -3.68
C ALA A 82 -21.95 7.16 -3.88
N GLY A 83 -22.61 6.04 -3.54
CA GLY A 83 -24.07 5.96 -3.53
C GLY A 83 -24.77 6.34 -4.84
N GLY A 84 -24.13 6.12 -5.99
CA GLY A 84 -24.63 6.53 -7.32
C GLY A 84 -24.24 7.97 -7.74
N SER A 85 -23.68 8.77 -6.85
CA SER A 85 -23.09 10.08 -7.15
C SER A 85 -21.62 9.96 -7.52
N PHE A 86 -21.07 10.96 -8.22
CA PHE A 86 -19.65 10.99 -8.55
C PHE A 86 -19.08 12.41 -8.61
N VAL A 87 -17.77 12.50 -8.48
CA VAL A 87 -16.96 13.65 -8.90
C VAL A 87 -15.93 13.10 -9.87
N LYS A 88 -15.86 13.69 -11.07
CA LYS A 88 -14.88 13.33 -12.09
C LYS A 88 -14.09 14.56 -12.50
N ILE A 89 -12.78 14.41 -12.65
CA ILE A 89 -11.86 15.41 -13.18
C ILE A 89 -11.15 14.78 -14.38
N ASP A 90 -11.30 15.38 -15.55
CA ASP A 90 -10.65 14.95 -16.79
C ASP A 90 -10.28 16.16 -17.68
N ALA A 91 -9.87 15.91 -18.93
CA ALA A 91 -9.52 16.96 -19.88
C ALA A 91 -10.68 17.94 -20.21
N GLY A 92 -11.94 17.55 -19.95
CA GLY A 92 -13.12 18.40 -20.10
C GLY A 92 -13.42 19.27 -18.88
N GLY A 93 -12.68 19.08 -17.77
CA GLY A 93 -12.84 19.82 -16.53
C GLY A 93 -13.42 18.98 -15.39
N VAL A 94 -14.23 19.59 -14.52
CA VAL A 94 -14.85 18.93 -13.36
C VAL A 94 -16.31 18.62 -13.67
N THR A 95 -16.73 17.37 -13.47
CA THR A 95 -18.13 16.91 -13.56
C THR A 95 -18.61 16.44 -12.18
N ILE A 96 -19.84 16.78 -11.81
CA ILE A 96 -20.51 16.43 -10.55
C ILE A 96 -21.91 15.89 -10.86
#